data_AF-Q4TCC7-F1
#
_entry.id   AF-Q4TCC7-F1
#
_cell.length_a   1.000
_cell.length_b   1.000
_cell.length_c   1.000
_cell.angle_alpha   90.00
_cell.angle_beta   90.00
_cell.angle_gamma   90.00
#
_symmetry.space_group_name_H-M   'P 1'
#
loop_
_entity.id
_entity.type
_entity.pdbx_description
1 polymer ?
#
loop_
_entity_poly.entity_id
_entity_poly.type
_entity_poly.pdbx_seq_one_letter_code
_entity_poly.pdbx_strand_id
1 'polypeptide(L)' 'RQCNKTSVGSDSCDMMCCDRGYNSYTEKLTERCHCKYHWCCYVTCKKCERMVERYVCK' A
#
# COMPACT_ATOMS: atom_id res chain seq x y z
N ARG A 1 7.31 -12.16 -3.67
CA ARG A 1 5.86 -11.89 -3.90
C ARG A 1 5.38 -10.92 -2.83
N GLN A 2 4.70 -9.83 -3.18
CA GLN A 2 4.15 -8.91 -2.16
C GLN A 2 2.98 -9.59 -1.46
N CYS A 3 2.87 -9.39 -0.15
CA CYS A 3 1.82 -9.96 0.68
C CYS A 3 1.32 -8.93 1.69
N ASN A 4 0.15 -9.17 2.29
CA ASN A 4 -0.42 -8.26 3.26
C ASN A 4 -0.44 -8.90 4.65
N LYS A 5 0.40 -8.40 5.56
CA LYS A 5 0.48 -8.92 6.95
C LYS A 5 -0.79 -8.69 7.75
N THR A 6 -1.55 -7.64 7.48
CA THR A 6 -2.79 -7.31 8.22
C THR A 6 -4.01 -8.08 7.71
N SER A 7 -3.89 -8.81 6.60
CA SER A 7 -4.97 -9.68 6.11
C SER A 7 -4.99 -10.98 6.90
N VAL A 8 -6.19 -11.43 7.29
CA VAL A 8 -6.40 -12.65 8.11
C VAL A 8 -6.88 -13.83 7.24
N GLY A 9 -6.71 -13.76 5.91
CA GLY A 9 -7.22 -14.75 4.96
C GLY A 9 -6.16 -15.32 4.02
N SER A 10 -6.61 -15.70 2.82
CA SER A 10 -5.74 -16.20 1.74
C SER A 10 -4.68 -15.20 1.27
N ASP A 11 -4.91 -13.92 1.51
CA ASP A 11 -3.98 -12.84 1.16
C ASP A 11 -2.96 -12.54 2.27
N SER A 12 -3.02 -13.29 3.39
CA SER A 12 -2.06 -13.18 4.47
C SER A 12 -0.66 -13.57 4.01
N CYS A 13 0.36 -12.92 4.56
CA CYS A 13 1.75 -13.27 4.27
C CYS A 13 2.10 -14.71 4.63
N ASP A 14 1.53 -15.24 5.71
CA ASP A 14 1.81 -16.61 6.17
C ASP A 14 1.33 -17.62 5.12
N MET A 15 0.09 -17.47 4.62
CA MET A 15 -0.43 -18.33 3.56
C MET A 15 0.25 -18.08 2.20
N MET A 16 0.46 -16.82 1.83
CA MET A 16 1.06 -16.43 0.53
C MET A 16 2.53 -16.82 0.39
N CYS A 17 3.25 -16.89 1.52
CA CYS A 17 4.66 -17.27 1.59
C CYS A 17 4.86 -18.72 2.08
N CYS A 18 3.76 -19.47 2.30
CA CYS A 18 3.77 -20.86 2.78
C CYS A 18 4.61 -21.02 4.06
N ASP A 19 4.44 -20.11 5.02
CA ASP A 19 5.16 -20.09 6.31
C ASP A 19 6.70 -20.00 6.22
N ARG A 20 7.26 -19.67 5.06
CA ARG A 20 8.72 -19.45 4.87
C ARG A 20 9.22 -18.09 5.37
N GLY A 21 8.29 -17.26 5.87
CA GLY A 21 8.55 -15.90 6.32
C GLY A 21 8.62 -14.87 5.20
N TYR A 22 8.71 -13.61 5.61
CA TYR A 22 8.70 -12.44 4.73
C TYR A 22 9.64 -11.36 5.27
N ASN A 23 10.14 -10.50 4.37
CA ASN A 23 10.91 -9.31 4.69
C ASN A 23 9.98 -8.08 4.68
N SER A 24 10.19 -7.13 5.59
CA SER A 24 9.51 -5.84 5.58
C SER A 24 10.47 -4.70 5.24
N TYR A 25 9.98 -3.71 4.52
CA TYR A 25 10.69 -2.46 4.27
C TYR A 25 9.71 -1.29 4.20
N THR A 26 10.20 -0.11 4.60
CA THR A 26 9.43 1.12 4.53
C THR A 26 9.70 1.82 3.21
N GLU A 27 8.64 2.11 2.47
CA GLU A 27 8.69 2.83 1.21
C GLU A 27 7.96 4.18 1.35
N LYS A 28 8.55 5.22 0.76
CA LYS A 28 7.92 6.53 0.69
C LYS A 28 7.01 6.57 -0.54
N LEU A 29 5.70 6.51 -0.32
CA LEU A 29 4.71 6.56 -1.38
C LEU A 29 4.19 7.99 -1.56
N THR A 30 4.34 8.54 -2.77
CA THR A 30 3.70 9.79 -3.15
C THR A 30 2.35 9.50 -3.81
N GLU A 31 1.27 10.00 -3.23
CA GLU A 31 -0.09 9.82 -3.76
C GLU A 31 -0.83 11.15 -3.90
N ARG A 32 -1.90 11.14 -4.69
CA ARG A 32 -2.79 12.30 -4.82
C ARG A 32 -3.81 12.26 -3.70
N CYS A 33 -3.82 13.31 -2.87
CA CYS A 33 -4.66 13.43 -1.69
C CYS A 33 -5.44 14.76 -1.73
N HIS A 34 -6.45 14.90 -0.86
CA HIS A 34 -7.24 16.12 -0.72
C HIS A 34 -7.74 16.70 -2.05
N CYS A 35 -8.26 15.81 -2.91
CA CYS A 35 -8.79 16.21 -4.21
C CYS A 35 -10.05 17.05 -4.03
N LYS A 36 -10.05 18.25 -4.61
CA LYS A 36 -11.22 19.12 -4.71
C LYS A 36 -11.76 19.06 -6.13
N TYR A 37 -13.03 18.73 -6.22
CA TYR A 37 -13.78 18.78 -7.46
C TYR A 37 -14.28 20.21 -7.68
N HIS A 38 -13.97 20.78 -8.84
CA HIS A 38 -14.51 22.07 -9.25
C HIS A 38 -15.64 21.81 -10.24
N TRP A 39 -16.87 22.07 -9.82
CA TRP A 39 -18.04 21.90 -10.67
C TRP A 39 -17.93 22.87 -11.85
N CYS A 40 -17.55 22.31 -12.99
CA CYS A 40 -17.59 22.84 -14.35
C CYS A 40 -16.60 22.07 -15.23
N CYS A 41 -15.38 21.70 -14.75
CA CYS A 41 -14.35 21.20 -15.68
C CYS A 41 -13.24 20.27 -15.13
N TYR A 42 -12.81 20.32 -13.87
CA TYR A 42 -11.64 19.52 -13.45
C TYR A 42 -11.51 19.28 -11.94
N VAL A 43 -10.65 18.33 -11.59
CA VAL A 43 -10.27 17.98 -10.21
C VAL A 43 -8.86 18.48 -9.93
N THR A 44 -8.69 19.20 -8.82
CA THR A 44 -7.37 19.58 -8.31
C THR A 44 -7.01 18.74 -7.10
N CYS A 45 -5.90 18.00 -7.16
CA CYS A 45 -5.38 17.22 -6.04
C CYS A 45 -4.03 17.75 -5.57
N LYS A 46 -3.73 17.58 -4.28
CA LYS A 46 -2.39 17.80 -3.73
C LYS A 46 -1.57 16.51 -3.83
N LYS A 47 -0.24 16.63 -3.87
CA LYS A 47 0.66 15.49 -3.70
C LYS A 47 0.95 15.33 -2.21
N CYS A 48 0.53 14.22 -1.64
CA CYS A 48 0.91 13.82 -0.28
C CYS A 48 1.97 12.73 -0.36
N GLU A 49 2.82 12.70 0.66
CA GLU A 49 3.79 11.63 0.85
C GLU A 49 3.39 10.87 2.11
N ARG A 50 3.28 9.55 2.01
CA ARG A 50 3.07 8.67 3.15
C ARG A 50 4.13 7.58 3.20
N MET A 51 4.58 7.25 4.41
CA MET A 51 5.43 6.10 4.63
C MET A 51 4.54 4.86 4.74
N VAL A 52 4.83 3.85 3.93
CA VAL A 52 4.10 2.58 3.91
C VAL A 52 5.05 1.44 4.18
N GLU A 53 4.64 0.51 5.05
CA GLU A 53 5.38 -0.72 5.25
C GLU A 53 4.89 -1.75 4.23
N ARG A 54 5.82 -2.31 3.46
CA ARG A 54 5.55 -3.33 2.46
C ARG A 54 6.21 -4.63 2.86
N TYR A 55 5.49 -5.74 2.68
CA TYR A 55 5.95 -7.08 3.01
C TYR A 55 6.13 -7.90 1.75
N VAL A 56 7.26 -8.59 1.64
CA VAL A 56 7.60 -9.45 0.50
C VAL A 56 8.08 -10.79 1.01
N CYS A 57 7.54 -11.89 0.46
CA CYS A 57 8.04 -13.24 0.78
C CYS A 57 9.55 -13.33 0.56
N LYS A 58 10.21 -14.06 1.46
CA LYS A 58 11.63 -14.39 1.34
C LYS A 58 11.92 -15.22 0.09
#